data_AF-A0A972YL24-F1
#
_entry.id   AF-A0A972YL24-F1
#
_cell.length_a   1.000
_cell.length_b   1.000
_cell.length_c   1.000
_cell.angle_alpha   90.00
_cell.angle_beta   90.00
_cell.angle_gamma   90.00
#
_symmetry.space_group_name_H-M   'P 1'
#
loop_
_entity.id
_entity.type
_entity.pdbx_description
1 polymer ?
#
loop_
_entity_poly.entity_id
_entity_poly.type
_entity_poly.pdbx_seq_one_letter_code
_entity_poly.pdbx_strand_id
1 'polypeptide(L)'
;MSISTYDALKAKVGRRSFLKMAAIATAAGAVNALANNDGVTRAASEEEIKNPFPGSTKVKTICNACSVGCGIIAEVHNGVWVRQEVAQDHPISLGGHCCKGADMIDMVRSEVRLKHPMVKTKGKWKRISWDEALDRIAAKLKTAHETVGADSAMFLGSAKMSSEQAYYFRKFAAFYGTNNIDHQARI
;
A
#
# COMPACT_ATOMS: atom_id res chain seq x y z
N MET A 1 -3.08 12.53 -17.96
CA MET A 1 -4.49 12.16 -17.73
C MET A 1 -4.51 10.65 -17.55
N SER A 2 -4.53 10.16 -16.31
CA SER A 2 -4.42 8.71 -16.04
C SER A 2 -5.78 8.07 -16.27
N ILE A 3 -5.87 7.18 -17.25
CA ILE A 3 -7.02 6.29 -17.44
C ILE A 3 -7.21 5.54 -16.13
N SER A 4 -8.38 5.69 -15.50
CA SER A 4 -8.76 4.92 -14.32
C SER A 4 -8.80 3.44 -14.68
N THR A 5 -8.42 2.55 -13.78
CA THR A 5 -8.60 1.09 -13.96
C THR A 5 -10.06 0.76 -14.29
N TYR A 6 -11.02 1.56 -13.78
CA TYR A 6 -12.44 1.47 -14.12
C TYR A 6 -12.74 1.80 -15.59
N ASP A 7 -12.02 2.76 -16.17
CA ASP A 7 -12.17 3.13 -17.58
C ASP A 7 -11.46 2.11 -18.50
N ALA A 8 -10.38 1.49 -18.04
CA ALA A 8 -9.72 0.38 -18.73
C ALA A 8 -10.55 -0.93 -18.69
N LEU A 9 -11.29 -1.16 -17.61
CA LEU A 9 -12.16 -2.33 -17.39
C LEU A 9 -13.58 -2.14 -17.95
N LYS A 10 -13.90 -0.96 -18.49
CA LYS A 10 -15.19 -0.67 -19.11
C LYS A 10 -15.27 -1.42 -20.44
N ALA A 11 -15.61 -2.70 -20.39
CA ALA A 11 -15.89 -3.50 -21.57
C ALA A 11 -16.94 -2.75 -22.42
N LYS A 12 -16.56 -2.34 -23.63
CA LYS A 12 -17.48 -1.70 -24.61
C LYS A 12 -18.59 -2.65 -25.08
N VAL A 13 -18.55 -3.91 -24.65
CA VAL A 13 -19.53 -4.94 -24.94
C VAL A 13 -20.23 -5.33 -23.65
N GLY A 14 -21.52 -5.03 -23.53
CA GLY A 14 -22.33 -5.44 -22.39
C GLY A 14 -22.48 -6.97 -22.33
N ARG A 15 -22.60 -7.53 -21.12
CA ARG A 15 -22.73 -8.99 -20.86
C ARG A 15 -23.78 -9.68 -21.74
N ARG A 16 -24.93 -9.04 -21.97
CA ARG A 16 -26.00 -9.58 -22.83
C ARG A 16 -25.59 -9.63 -24.30
N SER A 17 -24.90 -8.61 -24.78
CA SER A 17 -24.37 -8.58 -26.15
C SER A 17 -23.27 -9.61 -26.34
N PHE A 18 -22.40 -9.80 -25.35
CA PHE A 18 -21.39 -10.86 -25.35
C PHE A 18 -22.02 -12.26 -25.46
N LEU A 19 -23.04 -12.56 -24.65
CA LEU A 19 -23.71 -13.87 -24.70
C LEU A 19 -24.44 -14.11 -26.03
N LYS A 20 -25.04 -13.07 -26.62
CA LYS A 20 -25.64 -13.17 -27.96
C LYS A 20 -24.59 -13.43 -29.03
N MET A 21 -23.48 -12.71 -29.00
CA MET A 21 -22.36 -12.92 -29.94
C MET A 21 -21.74 -14.30 -29.78
N ALA A 22 -21.57 -14.78 -28.55
CA ALA A 22 -21.08 -16.12 -28.26
C ALA A 22 -22.04 -17.20 -28.79
N ALA A 23 -23.35 -17.06 -28.57
CA ALA A 23 -24.34 -18.00 -29.09
C ALA A 23 -24.37 -18.03 -30.63
N ILE A 24 -24.28 -16.87 -31.28
CA ILE A 24 -24.20 -16.76 -32.75
C ILE A 24 -22.91 -17.41 -33.28
N ALA A 25 -21.77 -17.15 -32.63
CA ALA A 25 -20.50 -17.75 -33.00
C ALA A 25 -20.50 -19.29 -32.84
N THR A 26 -21.17 -19.79 -31.81
CA THR A 26 -21.41 -21.24 -31.62
C THR A 26 -22.26 -21.84 -32.72
N ALA A 27 -23.38 -21.20 -33.05
CA ALA A 27 -24.25 -21.67 -34.13
C ALA A 27 -23.56 -21.61 -35.50
N ALA A 28 -22.67 -20.63 -35.72
CA ALA A 28 -21.94 -20.44 -36.97
C ALA A 28 -20.66 -21.30 -37.10
N GLY A 29 -20.35 -22.18 -36.14
CA GLY A 29 -19.11 -22.96 -36.14
C GLY A 29 -17.84 -22.13 -36.00
N ALA A 30 -17.97 -20.83 -35.74
CA ALA A 30 -16.87 -19.86 -35.62
C ALA A 30 -16.31 -19.79 -34.19
N VAL A 31 -16.70 -20.70 -33.29
CA VAL A 31 -16.15 -20.78 -31.93
C VAL A 31 -14.64 -20.90 -31.96
N ASN A 32 -14.08 -21.71 -32.86
CA ASN A 32 -12.63 -21.86 -32.97
C ASN A 32 -11.92 -20.56 -33.36
N ALA A 33 -12.56 -19.66 -34.12
CA ALA A 33 -11.96 -18.36 -34.45
C ALA A 33 -11.96 -17.38 -33.26
N LEU A 34 -12.83 -17.59 -32.27
CA LEU A 34 -12.89 -16.79 -31.03
C LEU A 34 -12.25 -17.48 -29.82
N ALA A 35 -12.07 -18.81 -29.89
CA ALA A 35 -11.48 -19.65 -28.84
C ALA A 35 -10.00 -19.96 -29.12
N ASN A 36 -9.54 -19.81 -30.37
CA ASN A 36 -8.11 -19.79 -30.67
C ASN A 36 -7.50 -18.52 -30.07
N ASN A 37 -6.91 -18.70 -28.89
CA ASN A 37 -6.04 -17.72 -28.26
C ASN A 37 -4.63 -17.71 -28.87
N ASP A 38 -4.40 -18.50 -29.93
CA ASP A 38 -3.15 -18.50 -30.70
C ASP A 38 -2.85 -17.08 -31.19
N GLY A 39 -1.81 -16.46 -30.61
CA GLY A 39 -1.39 -15.09 -30.91
C GLY A 39 -2.02 -13.99 -30.04
N VAL A 40 -3.02 -14.31 -29.20
CA VAL A 40 -3.59 -13.36 -28.22
C VAL A 40 -2.81 -13.39 -26.92
N THR A 41 -2.41 -14.58 -26.49
CA THR A 41 -1.54 -14.77 -25.32
C THR A 41 -0.36 -15.64 -25.69
N ARG A 42 0.83 -15.28 -25.21
CA ARG A 42 2.01 -16.13 -25.29
C ARG A 42 2.00 -17.09 -24.10
N ALA A 43 2.32 -18.37 -24.33
CA ALA A 43 2.60 -19.29 -23.24
C ALA A 43 3.79 -18.76 -22.41
N ALA A 44 3.61 -18.67 -21.09
CA ALA A 44 4.72 -18.34 -20.19
C ALA A 44 5.77 -19.45 -20.29
N SER A 45 7.04 -19.08 -20.39
CA SER A 45 8.13 -20.05 -20.31
C SER A 45 8.20 -20.63 -18.89
N GLU A 46 8.77 -21.83 -18.76
CA GLU A 46 8.96 -22.44 -17.44
C GLU A 46 9.79 -21.55 -16.49
N GLU A 47 10.73 -20.78 -17.05
CA GLU A 47 11.56 -19.85 -16.29
C GLU A 47 10.75 -18.65 -15.76
N GLU A 48 9.85 -18.10 -16.57
CA GLU A 48 8.97 -16.99 -16.15
C GLU A 48 7.96 -17.42 -15.09
N ILE A 49 7.54 -18.69 -15.09
CA ILE A 49 6.66 -19.24 -14.05
C ILE A 49 7.44 -19.40 -12.73
N LYS A 50 8.68 -19.90 -12.80
CA LYS A 50 9.54 -20.09 -11.61
C LYS A 50 10.03 -18.77 -11.03
N ASN A 51 10.35 -17.81 -11.88
CA ASN A 51 10.89 -16.51 -11.51
C ASN A 51 10.11 -15.37 -12.20
N PRO A 52 8.93 -15.02 -11.67
CA PRO A 52 8.08 -13.98 -12.27
C PRO A 52 8.70 -12.58 -12.18
N PHE A 53 9.71 -12.37 -11.34
CA PHE A 53 10.41 -11.08 -11.19
C PHE A 53 11.93 -11.26 -11.28
N PRO A 54 12.49 -11.43 -12.49
CA PRO A 54 13.93 -11.54 -12.68
C PRO A 54 14.69 -10.34 -12.07
N GLY A 55 15.71 -10.60 -11.25
CA GLY A 55 16.46 -9.56 -10.54
C GLY A 55 15.80 -9.05 -9.25
N SER A 56 14.71 -9.68 -8.79
CA SER A 56 14.17 -9.42 -7.46
C SER A 56 15.10 -9.92 -6.35
N THR A 57 14.96 -9.32 -5.17
CA THR A 57 15.68 -9.69 -3.95
C THR A 57 14.68 -10.13 -2.89
N LYS A 58 15.00 -11.20 -2.16
CA LYS A 58 14.18 -11.68 -1.04
C LYS A 58 14.73 -11.15 0.28
N VAL A 59 13.91 -10.39 0.99
CA VAL A 59 14.25 -9.75 2.26
C VAL A 59 13.37 -10.32 3.37
N LYS A 60 13.97 -10.82 4.43
CA LYS A 60 13.24 -11.24 5.63
C LYS A 60 12.82 -10.02 6.44
N THR A 61 11.56 -9.95 6.82
CA THR A 61 11.01 -8.88 7.65
C THR A 61 9.83 -9.39 8.49
N ILE A 62 9.21 -8.51 9.27
CA ILE A 62 8.16 -8.84 10.22
C ILE A 62 6.82 -8.27 9.74
N CYS A 63 5.77 -9.08 9.84
CA CYS A 63 4.40 -8.67 9.61
C CYS A 63 3.98 -7.63 10.67
N ASN A 64 3.53 -6.46 10.20
CA ASN A 64 3.09 -5.35 11.05
C ASN A 64 1.56 -5.26 11.21
N ALA A 65 0.82 -6.33 10.90
CA ALA A 65 -0.65 -6.34 11.01
C ALA A 65 -1.14 -6.32 12.46
N CYS A 66 -0.58 -7.18 13.32
CA CYS A 66 -0.89 -7.28 14.75
C CYS A 66 0.41 -7.44 15.57
N SER A 67 0.29 -7.71 16.88
CA SER A 67 1.42 -7.84 17.81
C SER A 67 2.07 -9.22 17.84
N VAL A 68 1.60 -10.21 17.07
CA VAL A 68 2.19 -11.56 17.04
C VAL A 68 3.61 -11.56 16.45
N GLY A 69 3.88 -10.67 15.48
CA GLY A 69 5.19 -10.54 14.86
C GLY A 69 5.58 -11.72 13.96
N CYS A 70 4.66 -12.23 13.14
CA CYS A 70 4.96 -13.31 12.19
C CYS A 70 6.07 -12.90 11.20
N GLY A 71 6.99 -13.81 10.88
CA GLY A 71 8.03 -13.58 9.90
C GLY A 71 7.51 -13.73 8.47
N ILE A 72 7.93 -12.82 7.59
CA ILE A 72 7.63 -12.83 6.16
C ILE A 72 8.90 -12.68 5.34
N ILE A 73 8.84 -13.15 4.10
CA ILE A 73 9.83 -12.96 3.06
C ILE A 73 9.21 -12.01 2.03
N ALA A 74 9.66 -10.76 2.03
CA ALA A 74 9.29 -9.76 1.07
C ALA A 74 10.17 -9.89 -0.18
N GLU A 75 9.56 -10.06 -1.35
CA GLU A 75 10.25 -10.00 -2.63
C GLU A 75 10.20 -8.57 -3.16
N VAL A 76 11.37 -7.98 -3.34
CA VAL A 76 11.56 -6.58 -3.73
C VAL A 76 12.21 -6.53 -5.10
N HIS A 77 11.55 -5.87 -6.04
CA HIS A 77 12.03 -5.67 -7.40
C HIS A 77 12.09 -4.16 -7.69
N ASN A 78 13.25 -3.64 -8.11
CA ASN A 78 13.48 -2.22 -8.34
C ASN A 78 13.05 -1.31 -7.16
N GLY A 79 13.31 -1.76 -5.92
CA GLY A 79 12.91 -1.04 -4.70
C GLY A 79 11.42 -1.08 -4.37
N VAL A 80 10.61 -1.80 -5.16
CA VAL A 80 9.17 -1.97 -4.92
C VAL A 80 8.91 -3.36 -4.35
N TRP A 81 8.11 -3.42 -3.29
CA TRP A 81 7.64 -4.68 -2.74
C TRP A 81 6.55 -5.29 -3.64
N VAL A 82 6.88 -6.40 -4.32
CA VAL A 82 6.04 -6.98 -5.38
C VAL A 82 5.35 -8.28 -5.00
N ARG A 83 5.96 -9.09 -4.12
CA ARG A 83 5.39 -10.33 -3.59
C ARG A 83 5.76 -10.54 -2.13
N GLN A 84 4.95 -11.29 -1.42
CA GLN A 84 5.18 -11.67 -0.03
C GLN A 84 4.93 -13.16 0.13
N GLU A 85 5.84 -13.84 0.82
CA GLU A 85 5.66 -15.22 1.28
C GLU A 85 5.90 -15.30 2.79
N VAL A 86 5.51 -16.41 3.40
CA VAL A 86 5.80 -16.69 4.81
C VAL A 86 7.26 -17.10 5.01
N ALA A 87 7.87 -16.64 6.10
CA ALA A 87 9.15 -17.19 6.54
C ALA A 87 8.90 -18.52 7.28
N GLN A 88 9.19 -19.63 6.60
CA GLN A 88 9.04 -20.99 7.14
C GLN A 88 9.93 -21.24 8.35
N ASP A 89 11.10 -20.59 8.38
CA ASP A 89 12.10 -20.71 9.44
C ASP A 89 11.86 -19.77 10.64
N HIS A 90 10.79 -18.97 10.63
CA HIS A 90 10.52 -18.02 11.71
C HIS A 90 10.02 -18.74 12.98
N PRO A 91 10.63 -18.54 14.15
CA PRO A 91 10.42 -19.39 15.33
C PRO A 91 9.01 -19.31 15.93
N ILE A 92 8.30 -18.20 15.71
CA ILE A 92 6.94 -18.00 16.24
C ILE A 92 5.89 -18.51 15.25
N SER A 93 6.04 -18.18 13.97
CA SER A 93 5.01 -18.44 12.97
C SER A 93 5.18 -19.79 12.30
N LEU A 94 6.40 -20.32 12.17
CA LEU A 94 6.70 -21.62 11.56
C LEU A 94 6.03 -21.80 10.19
N GLY A 95 6.05 -20.75 9.35
CA GLY A 95 5.35 -20.74 8.07
C GLY A 95 3.85 -20.44 8.12
N GLY A 96 3.27 -20.22 9.29
CA GLY A 96 1.88 -19.81 9.48
C GLY A 96 1.63 -18.34 9.12
N HIS A 97 0.54 -18.09 8.41
CA HIS A 97 0.05 -16.73 8.11
C HIS A 97 -1.46 -16.64 8.29
N CYS A 98 -1.94 -15.48 8.75
CA CYS A 98 -3.36 -15.17 8.73
C CYS A 98 -3.72 -14.29 7.53
N CYS A 99 -5.02 -14.18 7.20
CA CYS A 99 -5.51 -13.35 6.10
C CYS A 99 -5.03 -11.88 6.17
N LYS A 100 -5.01 -11.29 7.37
CA LYS A 100 -4.54 -9.91 7.57
C LYS A 100 -3.06 -9.74 7.20
N GLY A 101 -2.23 -10.72 7.57
CA GLY A 101 -0.81 -10.69 7.28
C GLY A 101 -0.53 -10.93 5.80
N ALA A 102 -1.25 -11.88 5.19
CA ALA A 102 -1.14 -12.19 3.77
C ALA A 102 -1.47 -10.97 2.89
N ASP A 103 -2.47 -10.18 3.30
CA ASP A 103 -2.98 -9.01 2.59
C ASP A 103 -2.16 -7.72 2.81
N MET A 104 -1.15 -7.72 3.69
CA MET A 104 -0.40 -6.48 3.99
C MET A 104 0.29 -5.86 2.78
N ILE A 105 0.65 -6.65 1.78
CA ILE A 105 1.25 -6.15 0.54
C ILE A 105 0.27 -5.28 -0.26
N ASP A 106 -1.03 -5.53 -0.15
CA ASP A 106 -2.06 -4.79 -0.89
C ASP A 106 -2.19 -3.35 -0.38
N MET A 107 -1.84 -3.08 0.88
CA MET A 107 -1.75 -1.72 1.40
C MET A 107 -0.71 -0.87 0.68
N VAL A 108 0.38 -1.50 0.21
CA VAL A 108 1.46 -0.81 -0.52
C VAL A 108 1.06 -0.56 -1.97
N ARG A 109 0.31 -1.50 -2.57
CA ARG A 109 -0.16 -1.49 -3.95
C ARG A 109 -1.51 -0.81 -4.15
N SER A 110 -2.21 -0.47 -3.07
CA SER A 110 -3.54 0.11 -3.09
C SER A 110 -3.62 1.39 -3.92
N GLU A 111 -4.63 1.46 -4.79
CA GLU A 111 -4.88 2.63 -5.64
C GLU A 111 -5.23 3.89 -4.81
N VAL A 112 -5.83 3.70 -3.63
CA VAL A 112 -6.23 4.77 -2.72
C VAL A 112 -5.13 5.18 -1.73
N ARG A 113 -3.92 4.61 -1.85
CA ARG A 113 -2.78 4.99 -1.02
C ARG A 113 -2.42 6.47 -1.23
N LEU A 114 -2.20 7.18 -0.13
CA LEU A 114 -1.72 8.56 -0.16
C LEU A 114 -0.27 8.60 -0.68
N LYS A 115 -0.06 9.26 -1.83
CA LYS A 115 1.24 9.34 -2.52
C LYS A 115 1.95 10.68 -2.33
N HIS A 116 1.21 11.73 -1.93
CA HIS A 116 1.73 13.09 -1.81
C HIS A 116 1.15 13.77 -0.58
N PRO A 117 1.88 14.72 0.03
CA PRO A 117 1.31 15.66 0.98
C PRO A 117 0.13 16.42 0.36
N MET A 118 -0.90 16.68 1.18
CA MET A 118 -2.11 17.38 0.75
C MET A 118 -2.55 18.41 1.77
N VAL A 119 -3.13 19.51 1.28
CA VAL A 119 -3.76 20.55 2.10
C VAL A 119 -5.24 20.64 1.75
N LYS A 120 -6.09 20.80 2.78
CA LYS A 120 -7.51 21.08 2.59
C LYS A 120 -7.75 22.59 2.59
N THR A 121 -8.23 23.12 1.46
CA THR A 121 -8.56 24.54 1.29
C THR A 121 -10.00 24.65 0.80
N LYS A 122 -10.84 25.40 1.52
CA LYS A 122 -12.27 25.58 1.19
C LYS A 122 -12.99 24.25 0.92
N GLY A 123 -12.74 23.24 1.75
CA GLY A 123 -13.35 21.91 1.65
C GLY A 123 -12.71 20.96 0.64
N LYS A 124 -11.81 21.41 -0.24
CA LYS A 124 -11.17 20.59 -1.28
C LYS A 124 -9.72 20.26 -0.95
N TRP A 125 -9.28 19.04 -1.24
CA TRP A 125 -7.88 18.64 -1.09
C TRP A 125 -7.05 19.04 -2.30
N LYS A 126 -5.89 19.65 -2.07
CA LYS A 126 -4.89 20.01 -3.07
C LYS A 126 -3.55 19.39 -2.72
N ARG A 127 -2.85 18.82 -3.70
CA ARG A 127 -1.48 18.30 -3.53
C ARG A 127 -0.49 19.45 -3.36
N ILE A 128 0.50 19.27 -2.49
CA ILE A 128 1.59 20.22 -2.23
C ILE A 128 2.93 19.47 -2.17
N SER A 129 4.05 20.19 -2.21
CA SER A 129 5.38 19.60 -2.04
C SER A 129 5.64 19.23 -0.57
N TRP A 130 6.68 18.43 -0.33
CA TRP A 130 7.14 18.13 1.02
C TRP A 130 7.67 19.37 1.74
N ASP A 131 8.44 20.22 1.05
CA ASP A 131 8.97 21.47 1.62
C ASP A 131 7.84 22.40 2.06
N GLU A 132 6.84 22.63 1.19
CA GLU A 132 5.68 23.45 1.54
C GLU A 132 4.89 22.84 2.72
N ALA A 133 4.75 21.52 2.78
CA ALA A 133 4.06 20.86 3.88
C ALA A 133 4.80 21.07 5.21
N LEU A 134 6.11 20.85 5.22
CA LEU A 134 6.95 20.96 6.42
C LEU A 134 7.06 22.41 6.90
N ASP A 135 7.28 23.37 6.00
CA ASP A 135 7.34 24.80 6.33
C ASP A 135 6.03 25.28 6.97
N ARG A 136 4.89 24.86 6.42
CA ARG A 136 3.58 25.22 6.96
C ARG A 136 3.31 24.61 8.33
N ILE A 137 3.74 23.36 8.56
CA ILE A 137 3.62 22.71 9.86
C ILE A 137 4.52 23.40 10.89
N ALA A 138 5.80 23.64 10.53
CA ALA A 138 6.77 24.29 11.39
C ALA A 138 6.34 25.70 11.78
N ALA A 139 5.88 26.51 10.82
CA ALA A 139 5.38 27.86 11.09
C ALA A 139 4.20 27.86 12.07
N LYS A 140 3.23 26.95 11.88
CA LYS A 140 2.07 26.85 12.77
C LYS A 140 2.43 26.38 14.17
N LEU A 141 3.29 25.37 14.28
CA LEU A 141 3.76 24.88 15.57
C LEU A 141 4.54 25.99 16.30
N LYS A 142 5.40 26.72 15.59
CA LYS A 142 6.14 27.84 16.17
C LYS A 142 5.21 28.94 16.67
N THR A 143 4.24 29.39 15.86
CA THR A 143 3.27 30.41 16.29
C THR A 143 2.46 29.94 17.50
N ALA A 144 1.99 28.70 17.52
CA ALA A 144 1.26 28.15 18.66
C ALA A 144 2.13 28.12 19.93
N HIS A 145 3.38 27.68 19.80
CA HIS A 145 4.36 27.67 20.88
C HIS A 145 4.65 29.08 21.41
N GLU A 146 4.83 30.08 20.55
CA GLU A 146 5.12 31.46 20.96
C GLU A 146 3.92 32.18 21.60
N THR A 147 2.70 31.83 21.21
CA THR A 147 1.47 32.52 21.67
C THR A 147 0.83 31.87 22.90
N VAL A 148 0.87 30.54 23.01
CA VAL A 148 0.21 29.77 24.06
C VAL A 148 1.22 29.01 24.94
N GLY A 149 2.39 28.67 24.41
CA GLY A 149 3.40 27.84 25.07
C GLY A 149 3.43 26.40 24.57
N ALA A 150 4.31 25.58 25.13
CA ALA A 150 4.54 24.20 24.66
C ALA A 150 3.31 23.30 24.73
N ASP A 151 2.41 23.50 25.70
CA ASP A 151 1.21 22.67 25.84
C ASP A 151 0.10 23.00 24.82
N SER A 152 0.35 23.92 23.88
CA SER A 152 -0.54 24.25 22.78
C SER A 152 -0.74 23.11 21.77
N ALA A 153 0.10 22.08 21.80
CA ALA A 153 0.08 20.97 20.87
C ALA A 153 0.04 19.64 21.61
N MET A 154 -0.68 18.68 21.04
CA MET A 154 -0.67 17.29 21.47
C MET A 154 -0.13 16.41 20.34
N PHE A 155 0.82 15.54 20.68
CA PHE A 155 1.44 14.63 19.74
C PHE A 155 0.83 13.23 19.88
N LEU A 156 0.09 12.79 18.86
CA LEU A 156 -0.51 11.45 18.84
C LEU A 156 0.35 10.50 18.02
N GLY A 157 1.04 9.62 18.73
CA GLY A 157 1.95 8.64 18.16
C GLY A 157 1.23 7.39 17.66
N SER A 158 2.00 6.43 17.15
CA SER A 158 1.43 5.15 16.74
C SER A 158 2.30 3.96 17.09
N ALA A 159 1.69 2.91 17.64
CA ALA A 159 2.23 1.55 17.78
C ALA A 159 2.51 0.85 16.43
N LYS A 160 2.22 1.52 15.30
CA LYS A 160 2.58 1.07 13.95
C LYS A 160 3.93 1.62 13.45
N MET A 161 4.60 2.45 14.25
CA MET A 161 5.94 2.92 13.96
C MET A 161 6.99 1.86 14.35
N SER A 162 8.18 1.93 13.76
CA SER A 162 9.34 1.20 14.29
C SER A 162 9.72 1.73 15.68
N SER A 163 10.44 0.93 16.46
CA SER A 163 10.87 1.32 17.81
C SER A 163 11.74 2.58 17.80
N GLU A 164 12.60 2.73 16.80
CA GLU A 164 13.45 3.90 16.60
C GLU A 164 12.62 5.14 16.26
N GLN A 165 11.62 5.01 15.39
CA GLN A 165 10.70 6.09 15.07
C GLN A 165 9.85 6.51 16.28
N ALA A 166 9.36 5.55 17.07
CA ALA A 166 8.64 5.84 18.30
C ALA A 166 9.53 6.61 19.31
N TYR A 167 10.80 6.25 19.41
CA TYR A 167 11.78 6.98 20.21
C TYR A 167 11.96 8.42 19.71
N TYR A 168 12.16 8.62 18.41
CA TYR A 168 12.27 9.96 17.82
C TYR A 168 11.00 10.79 18.03
N PHE A 169 9.82 10.18 17.92
CA PHE A 169 8.55 10.85 18.15
C PHE A 169 8.43 11.36 19.60
N ARG A 170 8.83 10.53 20.58
CA ARG A 170 8.86 10.95 21.99
C ARG A 170 9.88 12.06 22.23
N LYS A 171 11.06 11.96 21.62
CA LYS A 171 12.11 13.00 21.70
C LYS A 171 11.66 14.31 21.10
N PHE A 172 10.96 14.27 19.96
CA PHE A 172 10.41 15.45 19.33
C PHE A 172 9.45 16.20 20.26
N ALA A 173 8.50 15.50 20.89
CA ALA A 173 7.60 16.11 21.87
C ALA A 173 8.35 16.67 23.09
N ALA A 174 9.40 15.98 23.57
CA ALA A 174 10.25 16.46 24.66
C ALA A 174 10.98 17.76 24.30
N PHE A 175 11.55 17.85 23.10
CA PHE A 175 12.23 19.06 22.62
C PHE A 175 11.27 20.19 22.29
N TYR A 176 10.04 19.87 21.88
CA TYR A 176 8.96 20.84 21.79
C TYR A 176 8.52 21.37 23.17
N GLY A 177 8.87 20.67 24.26
CA GLY A 177 8.66 21.13 25.63
C GLY A 177 7.33 20.70 26.27
N THR A 178 6.63 19.71 25.69
CA THR A 178 5.34 19.25 26.21
C THR A 178 5.33 17.79 26.62
N ASN A 179 4.47 17.46 27.59
CA ASN A 179 4.11 16.10 27.95
C ASN A 179 2.75 15.66 27.38
N ASN A 180 2.10 16.50 26.57
CA ASN A 180 0.88 16.16 25.84
C ASN A 180 1.20 15.20 24.68
N ILE A 181 1.44 13.94 25.02
CA ILE A 181 1.73 12.87 24.07
C ILE A 181 0.92 11.63 24.44
N ASP A 182 0.25 11.03 23.45
CA ASP A 182 -0.48 9.78 23.65
C ASP A 182 -0.48 8.88 22.42
N HIS A 183 -0.93 7.64 22.57
CA HIS A 183 -1.04 6.65 21.49
C HIS A 183 -2.02 5.52 21.86
N GLN A 184 -2.12 4.49 21.01
CA GLN A 184 -3.12 3.41 21.13
C GLN A 184 -3.04 2.57 22.40
N ALA A 185 -1.92 2.54 23.14
CA ALA A 185 -1.86 1.77 24.38
C ALA A 185 -2.58 2.45 25.56
N ARG A 186 -3.07 3.69 25.39
CA ARG A 186 -4.04 4.29 26.30
C ARG A 186 -5.34 3.51 26.20
N ILE A 187 -5.63 2.74 27.26
CA ILE A 187 -6.90 2.02 27.47
C ILE A 187 -7.98 3.03 27.81
#